data_AF-A0A6I5X541-F1
#
_entry.id   AF-A0A6I5X541-F1
#
_cell.length_a   1.000
_cell.length_b   1.000
_cell.length_c   1.000
_cell.angle_alpha   90.00
_cell.angle_beta   90.00
_cell.angle_gamma   90.00
#
_symmetry.space_group_name_H-M   'P 1'
#
loop_
_entity.id
_entity.type
_entity.pdbx_description
1 polymer ?
#
loop_
_entity_poly.entity_id
_entity_poly.type
_entity_poly.pdbx_seq_one_letter_code
_entity_poly.pdbx_strand_id
1 'polypeptide(L)'
;MSRPFTTLCAVALGMIATSPALAATVLFTGGSSALDGTNGNVRAFSSGGISVQASAWTWNNDVLEQAYLGYYSSGLGVTSNSDGTGASNNSHTVDNVGPDDFILLVFNQLVNISSARLTQFDVSSTIDDNDATVSYATVANAFVSPTPATVPINSPLFGALQIGGALQNNDYTVSGHNSAPYDTMLNSAGLVGNV
;
A
#
# COMPACT_ATOMS: atom_id res chain seq x y z
N MET A 1 9.27 -30.63 -65.40
CA MET A 1 9.88 -29.42 -64.83
C MET A 1 8.83 -28.70 -63.98
N SER A 2 8.76 -29.03 -62.69
CA SER A 2 7.87 -28.38 -61.72
C SER A 2 8.69 -27.41 -60.87
N ARG A 3 8.26 -26.14 -60.78
CA ARG A 3 8.89 -25.12 -59.93
C ARG A 3 8.16 -25.10 -58.59
N PRO A 4 8.85 -25.16 -57.44
CA PRO A 4 8.17 -25.01 -56.15
C PRO A 4 7.86 -23.52 -55.91
N PHE A 5 6.62 -23.26 -55.49
CA PHE A 5 6.17 -21.96 -55.00
C PHE A 5 6.55 -21.88 -53.51
N THR A 6 7.43 -20.94 -53.16
CA THR A 6 7.79 -20.66 -51.76
C THR A 6 6.82 -19.63 -51.20
N THR A 7 5.96 -20.06 -50.27
CA THR A 7 5.10 -19.15 -49.49
C THR A 7 5.96 -18.41 -48.47
N LEU A 8 6.02 -17.08 -48.58
CA LEU A 8 6.66 -16.20 -47.61
C LEU A 8 5.69 -16.00 -46.43
N CYS A 9 6.09 -16.45 -45.24
CA CYS A 9 5.35 -16.19 -44.00
C CYS A 9 5.70 -14.77 -43.51
N ALA A 10 4.76 -13.83 -43.58
CA ALA A 10 4.97 -12.47 -43.09
C ALA A 10 4.83 -12.44 -41.56
N VAL A 11 5.93 -12.17 -40.86
CA VAL A 11 5.92 -11.91 -39.41
C VAL A 11 5.58 -10.43 -39.20
N ALA A 12 4.36 -10.14 -38.76
CA ALA A 12 3.96 -8.79 -38.37
C ALA A 12 4.53 -8.48 -36.97
N LEU A 13 5.56 -7.64 -36.90
CA LEU A 13 6.03 -7.02 -35.67
C LEU A 13 4.98 -5.99 -35.22
N GLY A 14 4.07 -6.40 -34.32
CA GLY A 14 3.16 -5.48 -33.65
C GLY A 14 3.97 -4.53 -32.76
N MET A 15 4.07 -3.27 -33.17
CA MET A 15 4.59 -2.20 -32.31
C MET A 15 3.64 -2.05 -31.12
N ILE A 16 4.08 -2.49 -29.94
CA ILE A 16 3.37 -2.23 -28.69
C ILE A 16 3.51 -0.72 -28.44
N ALA A 17 2.46 0.03 -28.77
CA ALA A 17 2.37 1.42 -28.38
C ALA A 17 2.29 1.46 -26.85
N THR A 18 3.38 1.85 -26.19
CA THR A 18 3.39 2.10 -24.76
C THR A 18 2.63 3.40 -24.52
N SER A 19 1.42 3.30 -23.97
CA SER A 19 0.67 4.47 -23.51
C SER A 19 1.54 5.27 -22.52
N PRO A 20 1.57 6.61 -22.58
CA PRO A 20 2.30 7.40 -21.60
C PRO A 20 1.79 7.11 -20.20
N ALA A 21 2.70 6.88 -19.26
CA ALA A 21 2.36 6.71 -17.86
C ALA A 21 1.73 8.01 -17.33
N LEU A 22 0.44 7.96 -16.97
CA LEU A 22 -0.25 9.07 -16.33
C LEU A 22 0.13 9.10 -14.86
N ALA A 23 0.83 10.15 -14.43
CA ALA A 23 1.00 10.42 -13.02
C ALA A 23 -0.35 10.83 -12.42
N ALA A 24 -0.74 10.19 -11.31
CA ALA A 24 -1.94 10.52 -10.57
C ALA A 24 -1.63 10.56 -9.08
N THR A 25 -2.33 11.46 -8.37
CA THR A 25 -2.28 11.53 -6.92
C THR A 25 -3.56 10.91 -6.36
N VAL A 26 -3.41 9.86 -5.55
CA VAL A 26 -4.52 9.29 -4.79
C VAL A 26 -4.60 10.01 -3.45
N LEU A 27 -5.74 10.63 -3.16
CA LEU A 27 -5.94 11.34 -1.90
C LEU A 27 -6.48 10.39 -0.84
N PHE A 28 -5.73 10.29 0.27
CA PHE A 28 -6.10 9.55 1.47
C PHE A 28 -6.53 10.46 2.63
N THR A 29 -6.92 11.70 2.31
CA THR A 29 -7.32 12.74 3.27
C THR A 29 -8.74 13.20 3.06
N GLY A 30 -9.41 13.68 4.11
CA GLY A 30 -10.76 14.27 4.05
C GLY A 30 -11.84 13.35 4.60
N GLY A 31 -11.45 12.29 5.29
CA GLY A 31 -12.37 11.40 6.00
C GLY A 31 -12.76 11.92 7.39
N SER A 32 -13.74 11.26 7.99
CA SER A 32 -14.24 11.53 9.34
C SER A 32 -14.70 10.24 10.03
N SER A 33 -13.91 9.17 9.87
CA SER A 33 -14.23 7.87 10.45
C SER A 33 -14.21 7.92 11.98
N ALA A 34 -14.87 6.95 12.62
CA ALA A 34 -14.63 6.69 14.03
C ALA A 34 -13.16 6.30 14.26
N LEU A 35 -12.70 6.42 15.51
CA LEU A 35 -11.34 6.01 15.88
C LEU A 35 -11.15 4.49 15.83
N ASP A 36 -12.24 3.72 15.93
CA ASP A 36 -12.23 2.26 15.89
C ASP A 36 -13.49 1.71 15.19
N GLY A 37 -13.47 0.44 14.82
CA GLY A 37 -14.58 -0.25 14.19
C GLY A 37 -14.29 -1.73 13.90
N THR A 38 -14.93 -2.29 12.89
CA THR A 38 -14.70 -3.70 12.52
C THR A 38 -13.32 -3.87 11.88
N ASN A 39 -12.45 -4.64 12.53
CA ASN A 39 -11.14 -5.00 12.00
C ASN A 39 -11.23 -5.71 10.65
N GLY A 40 -10.26 -5.41 9.77
CA GLY A 40 -10.14 -5.98 8.43
C GLY A 40 -10.99 -5.27 7.38
N ASN A 41 -11.62 -4.14 7.70
CA ASN A 41 -12.37 -3.36 6.73
C ASN A 41 -11.47 -2.87 5.58
N VAL A 42 -11.99 -2.95 4.35
CA VAL A 42 -11.30 -2.47 3.15
C VAL A 42 -11.93 -1.17 2.66
N ARG A 43 -11.10 -0.19 2.35
CA ARG A 43 -11.52 1.10 1.77
C ARG A 43 -11.03 1.21 0.34
N ALA A 44 -11.88 1.72 -0.55
CA ALA A 44 -11.53 1.92 -1.95
C ALA A 44 -11.31 3.40 -2.25
N PHE A 45 -10.23 3.72 -2.96
CA PHE A 45 -9.90 5.05 -3.45
C PHE A 45 -9.66 4.98 -4.96
N SER A 46 -9.83 6.09 -5.66
CA SER A 46 -9.46 6.16 -7.07
C SER A 46 -9.07 7.56 -7.51
N SER A 47 -8.13 7.65 -8.44
CA SER A 47 -7.69 8.88 -9.07
C SER A 47 -6.97 8.59 -10.38
N GLY A 48 -7.25 9.35 -11.43
CA GLY A 48 -6.54 9.22 -12.72
C GLY A 48 -6.59 7.81 -13.34
N GLY A 49 -7.64 7.03 -13.09
CA GLY A 49 -7.76 5.65 -13.57
C GLY A 49 -7.04 4.58 -12.72
N ILE A 50 -6.33 4.99 -11.68
CA ILE A 50 -5.81 4.10 -10.63
C ILE A 50 -6.90 3.90 -9.59
N SER A 51 -7.21 2.65 -9.28
CA SER A 51 -8.03 2.27 -8.14
C SER A 51 -7.17 1.56 -7.11
N VAL A 52 -7.36 1.90 -5.83
CA VAL A 52 -6.59 1.37 -4.70
C VAL A 52 -7.53 0.82 -3.66
N GLN A 53 -7.25 -0.37 -3.16
CA GLN A 53 -7.88 -0.96 -1.99
C GLN A 53 -6.91 -0.90 -0.83
N ALA A 54 -7.30 -0.21 0.23
CA ALA A 54 -6.50 -0.08 1.44
C ALA A 54 -7.10 -0.94 2.56
N SER A 55 -6.26 -1.60 3.33
CA SER A 55 -6.62 -2.31 4.57
C SER A 55 -5.54 -2.14 5.63
N ALA A 56 -5.93 -2.18 6.91
CA ALA A 56 -5.03 -2.03 8.05
C ALA A 56 -4.68 -3.39 8.66
N TRP A 57 -3.45 -3.51 9.10
CA TRP A 57 -2.88 -4.73 9.64
C TRP A 57 -1.88 -4.39 10.74
N THR A 58 -1.69 -5.33 11.65
CA THR A 58 -0.65 -5.26 12.68
C THR A 58 0.15 -6.55 12.69
N TRP A 59 1.45 -6.44 12.93
CA TRP A 59 2.35 -7.57 13.15
C TRP A 59 2.71 -7.61 14.64
N ASN A 60 2.15 -8.59 15.34
CA ASN A 60 2.27 -8.72 16.79
C ASN A 60 3.01 -10.03 17.13
N ASN A 61 4.30 -9.93 17.47
CA ASN A 61 5.11 -11.08 17.92
C ASN A 61 4.98 -12.32 17.01
N ASP A 62 5.27 -12.16 15.73
CA ASP A 62 5.15 -13.18 14.68
C ASP A 62 3.73 -13.58 14.25
N VAL A 63 2.72 -12.82 14.70
CA VAL A 63 1.32 -13.02 14.32
C VAL A 63 0.85 -11.82 13.50
N LEU A 64 0.44 -12.08 12.26
CA LEU A 64 -0.28 -11.12 11.44
C LEU A 64 -1.73 -11.03 11.93
N GLU A 65 -2.23 -9.83 12.20
CA GLU A 65 -3.61 -9.62 12.62
C GLU A 65 -4.28 -8.51 11.79
N GLN A 66 -5.59 -8.65 11.58
CA GLN A 66 -6.39 -7.61 10.98
C GLN A 66 -6.60 -6.46 11.98
N ALA A 67 -6.51 -5.23 11.48
CA ALA A 67 -6.77 -4.02 12.25
C ALA A 67 -7.87 -3.17 11.59
N TYR A 68 -8.38 -2.19 12.31
CA TYR A 68 -9.34 -1.23 11.77
C TYR A 68 -8.61 -0.18 10.94
N LEU A 69 -9.05 0.01 9.69
CA LEU A 69 -8.56 1.09 8.85
C LEU A 69 -9.44 2.34 9.02
N GLY A 70 -8.89 3.34 9.68
CA GLY A 70 -9.43 4.68 9.79
C GLY A 70 -9.22 5.50 8.51
N TYR A 71 -10.11 6.46 8.27
CA TYR A 71 -9.97 7.47 7.21
C TYR A 71 -10.37 8.83 7.79
N TYR A 72 -9.40 9.73 7.90
CA TYR A 72 -9.46 10.97 8.64
C TYR A 72 -9.11 12.18 7.76
N SER A 73 -9.18 13.37 8.32
CA SER A 73 -8.80 14.61 7.63
C SER A 73 -7.30 14.63 7.29
N SER A 74 -6.46 14.04 8.15
CA SER A 74 -5.00 13.99 8.06
C SER A 74 -4.45 12.80 7.27
N GLY A 75 -5.25 11.77 6.99
CA GLY A 75 -4.77 10.54 6.35
C GLY A 75 -5.57 9.30 6.72
N LEU A 76 -4.97 8.15 6.43
CA LEU A 76 -5.38 6.85 6.98
C LEU A 76 -4.71 6.63 8.33
N GLY A 77 -5.33 5.81 9.17
CA GLY A 77 -4.78 5.37 10.45
C GLY A 77 -5.15 3.94 10.76
N VAL A 78 -4.44 3.33 11.69
CA VAL A 78 -4.59 1.92 12.08
C VAL A 78 -5.03 1.89 13.54
N THR A 79 -5.97 1.02 13.88
CA THR A 79 -6.31 0.70 15.27
C THR A 79 -6.30 -0.81 15.40
N SER A 80 -5.28 -1.31 16.08
CA SER A 80 -5.04 -2.73 16.28
C SER A 80 -5.93 -3.30 17.40
N ASN A 81 -5.94 -4.62 17.56
CA ASN A 81 -6.63 -5.27 18.67
C ASN A 81 -6.11 -4.82 20.05
N SER A 82 -4.84 -4.40 20.13
CA SER A 82 -4.20 -3.92 21.36
C SER A 82 -4.55 -2.48 21.73
N ASP A 83 -5.06 -1.68 20.80
CA ASP A 83 -5.30 -0.24 21.00
C ASP A 83 -6.66 0.07 21.64
N GLY A 84 -7.49 -0.96 21.82
CA GLY A 84 -8.83 -0.82 22.36
C GLY A 84 -9.70 0.04 21.47
N THR A 85 -9.86 1.33 21.80
CA THR A 85 -10.75 2.26 21.07
C THR A 85 -10.02 3.30 20.23
N GLY A 86 -8.68 3.27 20.19
CA GLY A 86 -7.89 4.27 19.47
C GLY A 86 -7.86 5.67 20.13
N ALA A 87 -8.56 5.87 21.25
CA ALA A 87 -8.85 7.19 21.82
C ALA A 87 -7.73 7.75 22.72
N SER A 88 -6.72 6.96 23.06
CA SER A 88 -5.63 7.37 23.96
C SER A 88 -4.32 7.40 23.20
N ASN A 89 -3.46 8.38 23.51
CA ASN A 89 -2.08 8.47 23.00
C ASN A 89 -1.96 8.31 21.48
N ASN A 90 -2.93 8.80 20.70
CA ASN A 90 -2.96 8.65 19.25
C ASN A 90 -2.86 7.19 18.75
N SER A 91 -3.30 6.19 19.52
CA SER A 91 -3.27 4.76 19.13
C SER A 91 -4.22 4.39 17.98
N HIS A 92 -4.57 5.36 17.14
CA HIS A 92 -5.31 5.24 15.89
C HIS A 92 -4.45 5.67 14.69
N THR A 93 -3.12 5.64 14.83
CA THR A 93 -2.14 5.99 13.81
C THR A 93 -1.39 4.76 13.34
N VAL A 94 -0.58 4.88 12.29
CA VAL A 94 0.37 3.81 11.93
C VAL A 94 1.59 4.00 12.81
N ASP A 95 1.93 3.02 13.66
CA ASP A 95 3.09 3.10 14.53
C ASP A 95 3.77 1.73 14.77
N ASN A 96 4.88 1.77 15.49
CA ASN A 96 5.70 0.61 15.84
C ASN A 96 6.02 0.57 17.35
N VAL A 97 5.18 1.21 18.18
CA VAL A 97 5.34 1.17 19.64
C VAL A 97 4.56 -0.02 20.19
N GLY A 98 5.20 -1.18 20.16
CA GLY A 98 4.57 -2.46 20.49
C GLY A 98 4.48 -3.32 19.23
N PRO A 99 3.29 -3.79 18.81
CA PRO A 99 3.09 -4.36 17.49
C PRO A 99 3.45 -3.36 16.38
N ASP A 100 3.88 -3.87 15.22
CA ASP A 100 4.17 -3.04 14.05
C ASP A 100 2.92 -2.91 13.18
N ASP A 101 2.35 -1.71 13.13
CA ASP A 101 1.18 -1.42 12.30
C ASP A 101 1.58 -1.06 10.87
N PHE A 102 0.73 -1.46 9.92
CA PHE A 102 0.93 -1.12 8.52
C PHE A 102 -0.37 -1.06 7.73
N ILE A 103 -0.30 -0.36 6.60
CA ILE A 103 -1.40 -0.25 5.63
C ILE A 103 -1.01 -1.01 4.37
N LEU A 104 -1.83 -1.97 3.99
CA LEU A 104 -1.71 -2.69 2.74
C LEU A 104 -2.47 -1.94 1.64
N LEU A 105 -1.78 -1.56 0.57
CA LEU A 105 -2.36 -0.90 -0.60
C LEU A 105 -2.34 -1.85 -1.80
N VAL A 106 -3.51 -2.19 -2.35
CA VAL A 106 -3.63 -3.05 -3.53
C VAL A 106 -4.16 -2.25 -4.72
N PHE A 107 -3.37 -2.18 -5.79
CA PHE A 107 -3.66 -1.37 -6.98
C PHE A 107 -4.26 -2.22 -8.10
N ASN A 108 -5.17 -1.64 -8.88
CA ASN A 108 -5.78 -2.30 -10.05
C ASN A 108 -4.81 -2.50 -11.23
N GLN A 109 -3.60 -1.94 -11.13
CA GLN A 109 -2.55 -2.02 -12.14
C GLN A 109 -1.19 -1.86 -11.47
N LEU A 110 -0.13 -2.15 -12.23
CA LEU A 110 1.23 -1.85 -11.79
C LEU A 110 1.42 -0.35 -11.66
N VAL A 111 1.98 0.08 -10.54
CA VAL A 111 2.30 1.48 -10.23
C VAL A 111 3.74 1.61 -9.81
N ASN A 112 4.27 2.82 -10.00
CA ASN A 112 5.52 3.26 -9.41
C ASN A 112 5.21 4.46 -8.52
N ILE A 113 5.30 4.30 -7.20
CA ILE A 113 4.89 5.34 -6.25
C ILE A 113 6.05 6.29 -6.03
N SER A 114 6.04 7.46 -6.65
CA SER A 114 7.18 8.40 -6.56
C SER A 114 7.33 8.99 -5.15
N SER A 115 6.23 9.39 -4.53
CA SER A 115 6.20 10.07 -3.22
C SER A 115 4.91 9.76 -2.48
N ALA A 116 4.94 9.91 -1.16
CA ALA A 116 3.78 9.86 -0.30
C ALA A 116 3.82 11.01 0.70
N ARG A 117 2.67 11.45 1.18
CA ARG A 117 2.60 12.33 2.35
C ARG A 117 2.44 11.47 3.59
N LEU A 118 3.44 11.50 4.47
CA LEU A 118 3.42 10.75 5.73
C LEU A 118 3.25 11.76 6.86
N THR A 119 2.04 11.92 7.40
CA THR A 119 1.80 12.89 8.48
C THR A 119 2.41 12.35 9.78
N GLN A 120 3.19 13.19 10.48
CA GLN A 120 3.80 12.81 11.75
C GLN A 120 2.78 12.70 12.89
N PHE A 121 3.01 11.75 13.79
CA PHE A 121 2.30 11.60 15.05
C PHE A 121 3.27 11.07 16.12
N ASP A 122 2.96 11.35 17.38
CA ASP A 122 3.60 10.69 18.52
C ASP A 122 2.59 9.75 19.19
N VAL A 123 2.99 8.51 19.40
CA VAL A 123 2.23 7.49 20.12
C VAL A 123 2.84 7.14 21.48
N SER A 124 3.94 7.80 21.85
CA SER A 124 4.59 7.62 23.15
C SER A 124 4.95 8.96 23.80
N SER A 125 6.08 9.05 24.51
CA SER A 125 6.61 10.33 25.04
C SER A 125 7.75 10.85 24.15
N THR A 126 7.77 10.42 22.90
CA THR A 126 8.84 10.64 21.93
C THR A 126 8.57 11.91 21.12
N ILE A 127 9.46 12.23 20.19
CA ILE A 127 9.21 13.32 19.25
C ILE A 127 8.32 12.76 18.14
N ASP A 128 7.38 13.57 17.63
CA ASP A 128 6.64 13.25 16.41
C ASP A 128 7.58 12.72 15.32
N ASP A 129 7.25 11.55 14.77
CA ASP A 129 8.02 10.89 13.73
C ASP A 129 7.08 10.43 12.60
N ASN A 130 7.63 10.29 11.41
CA ASN A 130 6.97 9.77 10.22
C ASN A 130 7.93 8.99 9.30
N ASP A 131 9.07 8.55 9.84
CA ASP A 131 9.87 7.49 9.22
C ASP A 131 9.00 6.26 9.00
N ALA A 132 9.19 5.58 7.87
CA ALA A 132 8.42 4.39 7.54
C ALA A 132 9.29 3.34 6.85
N THR A 133 8.85 2.09 6.97
CA THR A 133 9.33 1.01 6.10
C THR A 133 8.30 0.78 5.02
N VAL A 134 8.74 0.74 3.77
CA VAL A 134 7.88 0.44 2.62
C VAL A 134 8.34 -0.87 1.99
N SER A 135 7.38 -1.76 1.76
CA SER A 135 7.56 -2.98 0.98
C SER A 135 6.67 -2.92 -0.26
N TYR A 136 7.02 -3.70 -1.28
CA TYR A 136 6.23 -3.78 -2.50
C TYR A 136 6.35 -5.17 -3.15
N ALA A 137 5.31 -5.54 -3.89
CA ALA A 137 5.29 -6.78 -4.66
C ALA A 137 4.48 -6.67 -5.95
N THR A 138 4.71 -7.62 -6.84
CA THR A 138 3.82 -7.88 -7.99
C THR A 138 3.09 -9.18 -7.75
N VAL A 139 1.77 -9.11 -7.58
CA VAL A 139 0.92 -10.26 -7.32
C VAL A 139 -0.16 -10.37 -8.40
N ALA A 140 -0.22 -11.52 -9.06
CA ALA A 140 -1.23 -11.79 -10.07
C ALA A 140 -2.62 -11.80 -9.44
N ASN A 141 -3.58 -11.12 -10.09
CA ASN A 141 -4.98 -11.02 -9.64
C ASN A 141 -5.13 -10.47 -8.20
N ALA A 142 -4.22 -9.61 -7.75
CA ALA A 142 -4.28 -8.99 -6.42
C ALA A 142 -5.57 -8.18 -6.19
N PHE A 143 -5.97 -7.39 -7.19
CA PHE A 143 -7.10 -6.48 -7.09
C PHE A 143 -8.41 -7.22 -7.35
N VAL A 144 -9.35 -7.14 -6.41
CA VAL A 144 -10.66 -7.82 -6.48
C VAL A 144 -11.75 -6.79 -6.73
N SER A 145 -12.62 -6.99 -7.73
CA SER A 145 -13.76 -6.10 -7.99
C SER A 145 -15.08 -6.89 -7.97
N PRO A 146 -16.12 -6.45 -7.24
CA PRO A 146 -16.18 -5.25 -6.39
C PRO A 146 -15.24 -5.34 -5.18
N THR A 147 -14.99 -4.20 -4.52
CA THR A 147 -14.14 -4.13 -3.33
C THR A 147 -14.56 -5.17 -2.30
N PRO A 148 -13.64 -6.05 -1.87
CA PRO A 148 -13.98 -7.09 -0.90
C PRO A 148 -14.26 -6.47 0.47
N ALA A 149 -15.09 -7.12 1.29
CA ALA A 149 -15.35 -6.64 2.65
C ALA A 149 -14.10 -6.74 3.54
N THR A 150 -13.27 -7.78 3.32
CA THR A 150 -12.02 -8.06 4.03
C THR A 150 -10.98 -8.64 3.08
N VAL A 151 -9.70 -8.46 3.40
CA VAL A 151 -8.60 -9.21 2.79
C VAL A 151 -8.29 -10.42 3.70
N PRO A 152 -8.35 -11.67 3.19
CA PRO A 152 -8.08 -12.86 4.01
C PRO A 152 -6.64 -12.91 4.52
N ILE A 153 -6.42 -13.33 5.77
CA ILE A 153 -5.09 -13.45 6.39
C ILE A 153 -4.14 -14.40 5.64
N ASN A 154 -4.69 -15.39 4.94
CA ASN A 154 -3.95 -16.35 4.12
C ASN A 154 -3.85 -15.91 2.65
N SER A 155 -4.09 -14.64 2.36
CA SER A 155 -3.98 -14.07 1.02
C SER A 155 -2.54 -14.20 0.50
N PRO A 156 -2.34 -14.49 -0.81
CA PRO A 156 -1.01 -14.55 -1.41
C PRO A 156 -0.27 -13.21 -1.34
N LEU A 157 -0.97 -12.10 -1.05
CA LEU A 157 -0.38 -10.78 -0.83
C LEU A 157 0.68 -10.82 0.27
N PHE A 158 0.41 -11.47 1.40
CA PHE A 158 1.35 -11.58 2.52
C PHE A 158 2.46 -12.62 2.33
N GLY A 159 2.32 -13.51 1.34
CA GLY A 159 3.44 -14.38 0.94
C GLY A 159 4.39 -13.68 -0.02
N ALA A 160 3.90 -12.68 -0.75
CA ALA A 160 4.68 -11.89 -1.70
C ALA A 160 5.33 -10.66 -1.04
N LEU A 161 4.64 -10.08 -0.05
CA LEU A 161 5.21 -9.10 0.87
C LEU A 161 5.89 -9.86 2.02
N GLN A 162 7.16 -9.60 2.29
CA GLN A 162 7.83 -10.25 3.42
C GLN A 162 7.51 -9.50 4.72
N ILE A 163 6.30 -9.71 5.25
CA ILE A 163 5.84 -9.05 6.48
C ILE A 163 6.44 -9.77 7.71
N GLY A 164 7.15 -9.02 8.56
CA GLY A 164 7.69 -9.49 9.84
C GLY A 164 9.19 -9.81 9.84
N GLY A 165 9.95 -9.14 10.72
CA GLY A 165 11.40 -9.34 10.92
C GLY A 165 12.29 -8.26 10.29
N ALA A 166 13.61 -8.37 10.48
CA ALA A 166 14.61 -7.42 9.96
C ALA A 166 14.48 -7.27 8.43
N LEU A 167 14.40 -6.02 7.95
CA LEU A 167 14.31 -5.59 6.55
C LEU A 167 14.88 -6.62 5.56
N GLN A 168 14.06 -7.20 4.67
CA GLN A 168 14.56 -8.11 3.62
C GLN A 168 14.13 -7.71 2.20
N ASN A 169 15.10 -7.84 1.28
CA ASN A 169 15.16 -7.69 -0.19
C ASN A 169 14.37 -6.57 -0.90
N ASN A 170 13.09 -6.34 -0.59
CA ASN A 170 12.28 -5.27 -1.21
C ASN A 170 11.85 -4.19 -0.21
N ASP A 171 12.14 -4.38 1.08
CA ASP A 171 11.88 -3.35 2.09
C ASP A 171 12.92 -2.25 1.97
N TYR A 172 12.45 -1.01 2.04
CA TYR A 172 13.33 0.14 2.17
C TYR A 172 12.76 1.12 3.19
N THR A 173 13.65 1.64 4.02
CA THR A 173 13.33 2.70 4.96
C THR A 173 13.27 4.02 4.21
N VAL A 174 12.21 4.77 4.46
CA VAL A 174 12.05 6.16 4.02
C VAL A 174 12.13 7.06 5.23
N SER A 175 13.05 7.99 5.18
CA SER A 175 13.10 9.06 6.17
C SER A 175 11.95 10.02 5.90
N GLY A 176 11.10 10.17 6.90
CA GLY A 176 10.03 11.14 6.90
C GLY A 176 10.54 12.57 6.92
N HIS A 177 9.60 13.51 6.79
CA HIS A 177 9.87 14.93 6.94
C HIS A 177 9.09 15.43 8.14
N ASN A 178 9.76 16.04 9.12
CA ASN A 178 9.12 16.56 10.34
C ASN A 178 8.53 17.98 10.18
N SER A 179 8.30 18.42 8.94
CA SER A 179 7.74 19.73 8.63
C SER A 179 6.74 19.64 7.50
N ALA A 180 5.61 20.33 7.65
CA ALA A 180 4.61 20.45 6.59
C ALA A 180 5.28 20.96 5.29
N PRO A 181 4.95 20.40 4.12
CA PRO A 181 3.78 19.55 3.84
C PRO A 181 3.90 18.06 4.17
N TYR A 182 5.00 17.60 4.77
CA TYR A 182 5.28 16.18 5.06
C TYR A 182 5.36 15.28 3.82
N ASP A 183 5.69 15.86 2.66
CA ASP A 183 5.85 15.11 1.42
C ASP A 183 7.20 14.37 1.48
N THR A 184 7.13 13.03 1.48
CA THR A 184 8.27 12.12 1.57
C THR A 184 8.51 11.44 0.23
N MET A 185 9.75 11.54 -0.26
CA MET A 185 10.16 10.84 -1.48
C MET A 185 10.40 9.36 -1.17
N LEU A 186 9.78 8.46 -1.94
CA LEU A 186 9.95 7.02 -1.75
C LEU A 186 11.12 6.43 -2.56
N ASN A 187 11.86 7.26 -3.33
CA ASN A 187 13.02 6.84 -4.14
C ASN A 187 12.77 5.57 -4.97
N SER A 188 11.54 5.39 -5.44
CA SER A 188 11.03 4.13 -5.98
C SER A 188 11.50 3.81 -7.39
N ALA A 189 12.59 4.41 -7.90
CA ALA A 189 13.04 4.20 -9.27
C ALA A 189 13.27 2.70 -9.56
N GLY A 190 12.43 2.12 -10.42
CA GLY A 190 12.45 0.69 -10.75
C GLY A 190 11.65 -0.22 -9.81
N LEU A 191 11.10 0.31 -8.71
CA LEU A 191 10.23 -0.40 -7.77
C LEU A 191 8.78 -0.33 -8.27
N VAL A 192 8.41 -1.26 -9.15
CA VAL A 192 7.08 -1.35 -9.76
C VAL A 192 6.33 -2.53 -9.16
N GLY A 193 5.11 -2.28 -8.68
CA GLY A 193 4.28 -3.30 -8.03
C GLY A 193 2.80 -2.94 -8.12
N ASN A 194 1.94 -3.88 -7.75
CA ASN A 194 0.51 -3.63 -7.56
C ASN A 194 0.06 -3.91 -6.11
N VAL A 195 1.04 -4.11 -5.22
CA VAL A 195 0.91 -4.29 -3.78
C VAL A 195 2.07 -3.54 -3.13
#